data_AF-Q0UWT5-F1
#
_entry.id   AF-Q0UWT5-F1
#
_cell.length_a   1.000
_cell.length_b   1.000
_cell.length_c   1.000
_cell.angle_alpha   90.00
_cell.angle_beta   90.00
_cell.angle_gamma   90.00
#
_symmetry.space_group_name_H-M   'P 1'
#
loop_
_entity.id
_entity.type
_entity.pdbx_description
1 polymer ?
#
loop_
_entity_poly.entity_id
_entity_poly.type
_entity_poly.pdbx_seq_one_letter_code
_entity_poly.pdbx_strand_id
1 'polypeptide(L)'
;MSAGLHVIALISGGKDSLFSILHCRAQGHTIVALANLHPLVPEHEDIDSYMYQTVGHAVIPLYADALGIPLYRQPIAGSPQNSRRDYECAERDETEDLVPLLSRVMEKHPEANALSTGAILSTYQRTRVESVALRLGLTPLSYLWQYPLLPPYMQSSLLSDMAAVGQEALIIKTASGGLDESFLGLDVVRHTTVAKLKKAMGRFGEAGDGAIVGEGGEFETLAIDGPSGLWKKKIRIGETERVVLEGGQTVLKIKECGLEEKERGDGEFKDILDDAENNTTSASAGSSPTKQHPPTSLTLPTNTHAHSPIVFTSSNLSSPTPSCSPSHQLTSILLRLSHILTQSSLPKSRISHTTLLLRHMSTFTTLNPIYATFFSTLNPPSRVTIACGPAMPRGVDVMLSVVLDKTPSRQGLHVQSRSYWAPANIGPYSQAISAALPDADGGEVVYVAGQIPLVPASMEIYAERGFAGQVVLALQHLWRVGRAKGLKSMMWMVVLGW
;
A
#
# COMPACT_ATOMS: atom_id res chain seq x y z
N MET A 1 9.66 19.17 -4.82
CA MET A 1 10.48 17.96 -4.63
C MET A 1 10.33 17.53 -3.19
N SER A 2 9.69 16.39 -2.95
CA SER A 2 9.54 15.82 -1.61
C SER A 2 10.93 15.57 -1.01
N ALA A 3 11.09 15.79 0.29
CA ALA A 3 12.35 15.51 0.97
C ALA A 3 12.72 14.02 0.78
N GLY A 4 13.96 13.75 0.36
CA GLY A 4 14.46 12.39 0.20
C GLY A 4 14.45 11.64 1.54
N LEU A 5 13.91 10.43 1.55
CA LEU A 5 13.88 9.56 2.72
C LEU A 5 15.15 8.69 2.80
N HIS A 6 15.48 8.23 3.99
CA HIS A 6 16.55 7.26 4.26
C HIS A 6 15.92 5.90 4.53
N VAL A 7 16.05 5.01 3.55
CA VAL A 7 15.23 3.81 3.41
C VAL A 7 16.01 2.56 3.80
N ILE A 8 15.40 1.76 4.66
CA ILE A 8 15.77 0.35 4.86
C ILE A 8 14.98 -0.46 3.82
N ALA A 9 15.67 -1.21 2.96
CA ALA A 9 15.03 -2.03 1.94
C ALA A 9 14.90 -3.48 2.41
N LEU A 10 13.67 -3.98 2.52
CA LEU A 10 13.44 -5.41 2.73
C LEU A 10 13.72 -6.17 1.44
N ILE A 11 14.67 -7.11 1.50
CA ILE A 11 15.05 -7.94 0.36
C ILE A 11 14.75 -9.41 0.62
N SER A 12 14.20 -10.04 -0.41
CA SER A 12 14.04 -11.50 -0.49
C SER A 12 15.07 -12.14 -1.43
N GLY A 13 15.76 -11.32 -2.23
CA GLY A 13 16.58 -11.75 -3.36
C GLY A 13 15.78 -11.92 -4.66
N GLY A 14 14.44 -11.86 -4.61
CA GLY A 14 13.60 -11.92 -5.80
C GLY A 14 13.56 -10.60 -6.58
N LYS A 15 13.10 -10.68 -7.83
CA LYS A 15 13.01 -9.56 -8.78
C LYS A 15 12.32 -8.32 -8.18
N ASP A 16 11.29 -8.51 -7.37
CA ASP A 16 10.41 -7.43 -6.92
C ASP A 16 11.09 -6.57 -5.86
N SER A 17 11.83 -7.21 -4.96
CA SER A 17 12.53 -6.51 -3.88
C SER A 17 13.61 -5.57 -4.42
N LEU A 18 14.35 -5.99 -5.45
CA LEU A 18 15.39 -5.16 -6.08
C LEU A 18 14.78 -4.09 -7.00
N PHE A 19 13.69 -4.40 -7.70
CA PHE A 19 13.00 -3.41 -8.53
C PHE A 19 12.36 -2.30 -7.66
N SER A 20 11.83 -2.65 -6.47
CA SER A 20 11.31 -1.67 -5.52
C SER A 20 12.39 -0.67 -5.04
N ILE A 21 13.64 -1.12 -4.91
CA ILE A 21 14.77 -0.24 -4.59
C ILE A 21 15.00 0.81 -5.69
N LEU A 22 14.89 0.42 -6.97
CA LEU A 22 15.02 1.35 -8.09
C LEU A 22 13.95 2.43 -8.04
N HIS A 23 12.71 2.07 -7.71
CA HIS A 23 11.64 3.05 -7.54
C HIS A 23 11.84 3.96 -6.34
N CYS A 24 12.37 3.46 -5.22
CA CYS A 24 12.74 4.33 -4.09
C CYS A 24 13.74 5.40 -4.53
N ARG A 25 14.76 5.02 -5.30
CA ARG A 25 15.77 5.95 -5.83
C ARG A 25 15.21 6.92 -6.86
N ALA A 26 14.32 6.46 -7.73
CA ALA A 26 13.62 7.32 -8.69
C ALA A 26 12.77 8.41 -8.00
N GLN A 27 12.27 8.13 -6.79
CA GLN A 27 11.59 9.11 -5.93
C GLN A 27 12.56 9.99 -5.11
N GLY A 28 13.86 9.93 -5.39
CA GLY A 28 14.89 10.72 -4.71
C GLY A 28 15.24 10.23 -3.31
N HIS A 29 14.91 8.97 -2.96
CA HIS A 29 15.25 8.40 -1.66
C HIS A 29 16.62 7.71 -1.68
N THR A 30 17.28 7.71 -0.52
CA THR A 30 18.59 7.07 -0.31
C THR A 30 18.40 5.74 0.41
N ILE A 31 19.00 4.68 -0.11
CA ILE A 31 18.98 3.36 0.55
C ILE A 31 20.14 3.27 1.51
N VAL A 32 19.87 3.12 2.81
CA VAL A 32 20.91 3.09 3.85
C VAL A 32 21.29 1.67 4.27
N ALA A 33 20.35 0.73 4.15
CA ALA A 33 20.54 -0.65 4.57
C ALA A 33 19.62 -1.61 3.81
N LEU A 34 20.09 -2.85 3.64
CA LEU A 34 19.31 -4.00 3.22
C LEU A 34 18.96 -4.82 4.47
N ALA A 35 17.73 -5.31 4.54
CA ALA A 35 17.25 -6.14 5.63
C ALA A 35 16.60 -7.41 5.08
N ASN A 36 16.96 -8.57 5.64
CA ASN A 36 16.46 -9.87 5.20
C ASN A 36 16.17 -10.78 6.40
N LEU A 37 15.02 -11.45 6.36
CA LEU A 37 14.71 -12.58 7.23
C LEU A 37 15.06 -13.89 6.50
N HIS A 38 15.60 -14.86 7.24
CA HIS A 38 16.00 -16.15 6.69
C HIS A 38 15.61 -17.32 7.59
N PRO A 39 15.50 -18.55 7.04
CA PRO A 39 15.28 -19.75 7.82
C PRO A 39 16.30 -19.91 8.96
N LEU A 40 15.85 -20.43 10.10
CA LEU A 40 16.72 -20.72 11.26
C LEU A 40 17.73 -21.84 10.94
N VAL A 41 17.30 -22.85 10.18
CA VAL A 41 18.13 -23.99 9.77
C VAL A 41 18.46 -23.85 8.28
N PRO A 42 19.74 -23.69 7.89
CA PRO A 42 20.14 -23.50 6.50
C PRO A 42 19.74 -24.65 5.57
N GLU A 43 19.63 -25.87 6.10
CA GLU A 43 19.30 -27.09 5.35
C GLU A 43 17.80 -27.22 5.02
N HIS A 44 16.93 -26.52 5.77
CA HIS A 44 15.50 -26.41 5.49
C HIS A 44 15.25 -25.17 4.63
N GLU A 45 15.56 -25.29 3.34
CA GLU A 45 15.40 -24.21 2.36
C GLU A 45 13.94 -23.86 2.06
N ASP A 46 12.98 -24.71 2.42
CA ASP A 46 11.55 -24.49 2.22
C ASP A 46 10.82 -24.62 3.57
N ILE A 47 10.67 -23.49 4.25
CA ILE A 47 9.68 -23.34 5.32
C ILE A 47 8.42 -22.81 4.62
N ASP A 48 7.25 -23.39 4.94
CA ASP A 48 5.93 -22.92 4.50
C ASP A 48 5.61 -21.52 5.09
N SER A 49 6.35 -20.49 4.67
CA SER A 49 6.10 -19.09 5.02
C SER A 49 5.32 -18.41 3.90
N TYR A 50 4.17 -17.85 4.24
CA TYR A 50 3.40 -17.01 3.31
C TYR A 50 4.01 -15.61 3.13
N MET A 51 4.97 -15.24 4.00
CA MET A 51 5.53 -13.90 4.06
C MET A 51 6.89 -13.77 3.37
N TYR A 52 7.75 -14.78 3.47
CA TYR A 52 9.15 -14.67 3.07
C TYR A 52 9.57 -15.73 2.08
N GLN A 53 10.32 -15.30 1.06
CA GLN A 53 11.02 -16.19 0.16
C GLN A 53 12.18 -16.86 0.91
N THR A 54 12.20 -18.19 0.90
CA THR A 54 13.19 -19.01 1.60
C THR A 54 14.19 -19.64 0.63
N VAL A 55 13.78 -19.85 -0.63
CA VAL A 55 14.63 -20.40 -1.69
C VAL A 55 15.61 -19.34 -2.21
N GLY A 56 16.87 -19.74 -2.37
CA GLY A 56 17.95 -18.86 -2.84
C GLY A 56 18.56 -17.97 -1.75
N HIS A 57 18.19 -18.16 -0.48
CA HIS A 57 18.68 -17.33 0.63
C HIS A 57 20.20 -17.41 0.85
N ALA A 58 20.87 -18.44 0.31
CA ALA A 58 22.32 -18.62 0.31
C ALA A 58 23.05 -17.55 -0.52
N VAL A 59 22.40 -17.00 -1.55
CA VAL A 59 22.97 -15.95 -2.41
C VAL A 59 22.82 -14.56 -1.79
N ILE A 60 21.87 -14.39 -0.86
CA ILE A 60 21.54 -13.08 -0.28
C ILE A 60 22.73 -12.33 0.34
N PRO A 61 23.68 -12.98 1.07
CA PRO A 61 24.88 -12.32 1.57
C PRO A 61 25.68 -11.54 0.51
N LEU A 62 25.68 -12.01 -0.75
CA LEU A 62 26.43 -11.37 -1.83
C LEU A 62 25.84 -10.02 -2.25
N TYR A 63 24.56 -9.73 -1.95
CA TYR A 63 23.96 -8.43 -2.26
C TYR A 63 24.64 -7.26 -1.56
N ALA A 64 25.22 -7.50 -0.38
CA ALA A 64 25.93 -6.46 0.35
C ALA A 64 27.05 -5.86 -0.49
N ASP A 65 27.86 -6.72 -1.11
CA ASP A 65 28.98 -6.35 -1.96
C ASP A 65 28.53 -6.01 -3.40
N ALA A 66 27.53 -6.73 -3.93
CA ALA A 66 27.00 -6.50 -5.28
C ALA A 66 26.38 -5.10 -5.44
N LEU A 67 25.68 -4.62 -4.40
CA LEU A 67 25.07 -3.28 -4.38
C LEU A 67 25.96 -2.27 -3.65
N GLY A 68 26.89 -2.76 -2.82
CA GLY A 68 27.69 -1.96 -1.90
C GLY A 68 26.80 -1.18 -0.92
N ILE A 69 25.84 -1.88 -0.32
CA ILE A 69 24.89 -1.39 0.69
C ILE A 69 24.95 -2.38 1.87
N PRO A 70 25.05 -1.92 3.14
CA PRO A 70 25.11 -2.82 4.29
C PRO A 70 23.90 -3.76 4.39
N LEU A 71 24.15 -5.05 4.62
CA LEU A 71 23.12 -6.07 4.78
C LEU A 71 22.99 -6.51 6.25
N TYR A 72 21.75 -6.55 6.72
CA TYR A 72 21.38 -7.04 8.04
C TYR A 72 20.44 -8.23 7.90
N ARG A 73 20.76 -9.31 8.63
CA ARG A 73 20.00 -10.55 8.59
C ARG A 73 19.51 -10.93 9.99
N GLN A 74 18.38 -11.61 10.02
CA GLN A 74 17.79 -12.16 11.24
C GLN A 74 17.14 -13.52 10.91
N PRO A 75 17.38 -14.56 11.72
CA PRO A 75 16.67 -15.81 11.56
C PRO A 75 15.20 -15.65 11.97
N ILE A 76 14.31 -16.31 11.23
CA ILE A 76 12.89 -16.44 11.57
C ILE A 76 12.79 -17.45 12.71
N ALA A 77 12.32 -16.99 13.86
CA ALA A 77 12.08 -17.81 15.05
C ALA A 77 10.57 -18.06 15.28
N GLY A 78 9.72 -17.15 14.79
CA GLY A 78 8.28 -17.28 14.82
C GLY A 78 7.72 -18.25 13.77
N SER A 79 6.41 -18.41 13.81
CA SER A 79 5.62 -19.13 12.79
C SER A 79 4.41 -18.29 12.38
N PRO A 80 3.74 -18.56 11.25
CA PRO A 80 2.57 -17.78 10.84
C PRO A 80 1.39 -18.04 11.81
N GLN A 81 1.23 -17.18 12.82
CA GLN A 81 0.18 -17.28 13.84
C GLN A 81 -1.08 -16.53 13.40
N ASN A 82 -0.91 -15.36 12.80
CA ASN A 82 -2.00 -14.59 12.25
C ASN A 82 -2.06 -14.77 10.74
N SER A 83 -3.03 -15.53 10.22
CA SER A 83 -3.23 -15.68 8.77
C SER A 83 -4.26 -14.71 8.18
N ARG A 84 -4.73 -13.71 8.96
CA ARG A 84 -5.72 -12.73 8.48
C ARG A 84 -5.08 -11.79 7.45
N ARG A 85 -5.93 -11.24 6.58
CA ARG A 85 -5.55 -10.25 5.57
C ARG A 85 -4.98 -8.97 6.19
N ASP A 86 -5.65 -8.47 7.23
CA ASP A 86 -5.22 -7.31 8.00
C ASP A 86 -4.48 -7.79 9.25
N TYR A 87 -3.40 -7.11 9.61
CA TYR A 87 -2.48 -7.59 10.64
C TYR A 87 -2.62 -6.85 11.96
N GLU A 88 -2.75 -7.62 13.04
CA GLU A 88 -2.57 -7.18 14.42
C GLU A 88 -1.44 -8.02 15.01
N CYS A 89 -0.63 -7.39 15.86
CA CYS A 89 0.49 -8.03 16.55
C CYS A 89 0.04 -9.33 17.23
N ALA A 90 0.71 -10.42 16.91
CA ALA A 90 0.47 -11.73 17.52
C ALA A 90 1.78 -12.24 18.13
N GLU A 91 1.71 -12.76 19.35
CA GLU A 91 2.90 -13.30 20.02
C GLU A 91 3.46 -14.48 19.22
N ARG A 92 4.79 -14.50 19.03
CA ARG A 92 5.53 -15.54 18.28
C ARG A 92 5.18 -15.64 16.80
N ASP A 93 4.58 -14.59 16.22
CA ASP A 93 4.33 -14.51 14.78
C ASP A 93 5.62 -14.20 14.01
N GLU A 94 5.82 -14.82 12.85
CA GLU A 94 6.99 -14.60 11.97
C GLU A 94 7.20 -13.13 11.56
N THR A 95 6.13 -12.33 11.56
CA THR A 95 6.22 -10.90 11.25
C THR A 95 6.96 -10.14 12.34
N GLU A 96 6.83 -10.56 13.60
CA GLU A 96 7.42 -9.86 14.74
C GLU A 96 8.95 -9.99 14.78
N ASP A 97 9.54 -10.96 14.07
CA ASP A 97 10.99 -11.08 13.88
C ASP A 97 11.59 -9.91 13.08
N LEU A 98 10.77 -9.14 12.35
CA LEU A 98 11.20 -7.88 11.72
C LEU A 98 11.52 -6.79 12.75
N VAL A 99 10.85 -6.77 13.90
CA VAL A 99 11.04 -5.74 14.93
C VAL A 99 12.48 -5.72 15.46
N PRO A 100 13.06 -6.83 15.97
CA PRO A 100 14.44 -6.83 16.44
C PRO A 100 15.44 -6.61 15.30
N LEU A 101 15.15 -7.08 14.08
CA LEU A 101 16.00 -6.81 12.91
C LEU A 101 16.10 -5.31 12.64
N LEU A 102 14.96 -4.65 12.44
CA LEU A 102 14.89 -3.24 12.09
C LEU A 102 15.40 -2.35 13.22
N SER A 103 15.18 -2.73 14.48
CA SER A 103 15.70 -1.99 15.62
C SER A 103 17.24 -1.93 15.61
N ARG A 104 17.91 -3.04 15.28
CA ARG A 104 19.39 -3.06 15.11
C ARG A 104 19.86 -2.25 13.90
N VAL A 105 19.07 -2.23 12.82
CA VAL A 105 19.37 -1.40 11.65
C VAL A 105 19.29 0.07 12.03
N MET A 106 18.22 0.50 12.70
CA MET A 106 18.01 1.88 13.14
C MET A 106 19.04 2.34 14.18
N GLU A 107 19.54 1.43 15.03
CA GLU A 107 20.64 1.74 15.96
C GLU A 107 21.93 2.07 15.21
N LYS A 108 22.22 1.35 14.12
CA LYS A 108 23.42 1.57 13.28
C LYS A 108 23.24 2.66 12.23
N HIS A 109 22.00 2.96 11.86
CA HIS A 109 21.60 3.97 10.90
C HIS A 109 20.50 4.87 11.51
N PRO A 110 20.84 5.77 12.45
CA PRO A 110 19.87 6.63 13.12
C PRO A 110 19.12 7.57 12.18
N GLU A 111 19.65 7.81 10.98
CA GLU A 111 19.01 8.58 9.92
C GLU A 111 17.84 7.87 9.26
N ALA A 112 17.71 6.54 9.41
CA ALA A 112 16.69 5.74 8.77
C ALA A 112 15.28 6.16 9.22
N ASN A 113 14.43 6.50 8.25
CA ASN A 113 13.08 7.00 8.50
C ASN A 113 12.01 6.36 7.61
N ALA A 114 12.38 5.36 6.81
CA ALA A 114 11.48 4.65 5.91
C ALA A 114 11.83 3.17 5.75
N LEU A 115 10.82 2.36 5.43
CA LEU A 115 10.94 0.92 5.17
C LEU A 115 10.30 0.58 3.83
N SER A 116 11.05 -0.04 2.91
CA SER A 116 10.56 -0.44 1.60
C SER A 116 10.28 -1.94 1.51
N THR A 117 9.19 -2.30 0.82
CA THR A 117 8.84 -3.69 0.46
C THR A 117 8.63 -3.85 -1.05
N GLY A 118 8.84 -5.08 -1.54
CA GLY A 118 8.62 -5.47 -2.93
C GLY A 118 7.23 -6.03 -3.24
N ALA A 119 6.29 -6.06 -2.30
CA ALA A 119 4.96 -6.65 -2.52
C ALA A 119 4.21 -5.96 -3.67
N ILE A 120 3.73 -6.72 -4.67
CA ILE A 120 3.00 -6.16 -5.82
C ILE A 120 1.49 -6.24 -5.60
N LEU A 121 0.90 -7.40 -5.33
CA LEU A 121 -0.55 -7.56 -5.18
C LEU A 121 -0.94 -8.10 -3.80
N SER A 122 -0.02 -8.79 -3.12
CA SER A 122 -0.25 -9.34 -1.78
C SER A 122 -0.59 -8.26 -0.74
N THR A 123 -1.87 -8.16 -0.37
CA THR A 123 -2.30 -7.33 0.77
C THR A 123 -1.75 -7.89 2.09
N TYR A 124 -1.64 -9.22 2.20
CA TYR A 124 -1.13 -9.90 3.38
C TYR A 124 0.29 -9.45 3.74
N GLN A 125 1.17 -9.40 2.75
CA GLN A 125 2.56 -8.97 2.96
C GLN A 125 2.65 -7.47 3.27
N ARG A 126 1.87 -6.66 2.54
CA ARG A 126 1.87 -5.21 2.72
C ARG A 126 1.43 -4.79 4.13
N THR A 127 0.31 -5.31 4.63
CA THR A 127 -0.25 -4.89 5.93
C THR A 127 0.67 -5.26 7.11
N ARG A 128 1.40 -6.38 7.02
CA ARG A 128 2.42 -6.80 7.99
C ARG A 128 3.59 -5.82 8.05
N VAL A 129 4.16 -5.50 6.88
CA VAL A 129 5.27 -4.55 6.78
C VAL A 129 4.83 -3.15 7.22
N GLU A 130 3.63 -2.70 6.82
CA GLU A 130 3.05 -1.43 7.27
C GLU A 130 2.92 -1.37 8.80
N SER A 131 2.39 -2.42 9.42
CA SER A 131 2.23 -2.50 10.88
C SER A 131 3.56 -2.38 11.62
N VAL A 132 4.58 -3.14 11.20
CA VAL A 132 5.92 -3.07 11.81
C VAL A 132 6.56 -1.70 11.60
N ALA A 133 6.52 -1.17 10.37
CA ALA A 133 7.10 0.14 10.04
C ALA A 133 6.52 1.25 10.93
N LEU A 134 5.19 1.31 11.02
CA LEU A 134 4.50 2.35 11.79
C LEU A 134 4.78 2.26 13.29
N ARG A 135 4.87 1.04 13.85
CA ARG A 135 5.24 0.84 15.26
C ARG A 135 6.66 1.31 15.58
N LEU A 136 7.56 1.23 14.59
CA LEU A 136 8.93 1.72 14.69
C LEU A 136 9.11 3.19 14.26
N GLY A 137 8.01 3.87 13.89
CA GLY A 137 8.06 5.27 13.42
C GLY A 137 8.67 5.44 12.02
N LEU A 138 8.79 4.36 11.24
CA LEU A 138 9.26 4.38 9.86
C LEU A 138 8.09 4.64 8.90
N THR A 139 8.35 5.38 7.83
CA THR A 139 7.40 5.55 6.72
C THR A 139 7.40 4.30 5.83
N PRO A 140 6.28 3.55 5.72
CA PRO A 140 6.23 2.39 4.84
C PRO A 140 6.14 2.82 3.37
N LEU A 141 6.95 2.18 2.53
CA LEU A 141 7.02 2.38 1.08
C LEU A 141 6.68 1.06 0.38
N SER A 142 5.69 1.08 -0.51
CA SER A 142 5.22 -0.08 -1.26
C SER A 142 4.92 0.36 -2.70
N TYR A 143 5.95 0.83 -3.40
CA TYR A 143 5.80 1.43 -4.73
C TYR A 143 5.21 0.47 -5.77
N LEU A 144 5.54 -0.81 -5.68
CA LEU A 144 5.03 -1.82 -6.61
C LEU A 144 3.60 -2.27 -6.27
N TRP A 145 3.04 -1.84 -5.14
CA TRP A 145 1.72 -2.29 -4.74
C TRP A 145 0.64 -1.79 -5.71
N GLN A 146 -0.13 -2.74 -6.27
CA GLN A 146 -1.11 -2.56 -7.33
C GLN A 146 -0.55 -2.00 -8.65
N TYR A 147 0.76 -2.13 -8.91
CA TYR A 147 1.41 -1.62 -10.12
C TYR A 147 0.80 -2.17 -11.43
N PRO A 148 0.48 -3.48 -11.55
CA PRO A 148 -0.22 -4.01 -12.72
C PRO A 148 -1.58 -3.38 -13.01
N LEU A 149 -2.21 -2.77 -12.00
CA LEU A 149 -3.48 -2.06 -12.13
C LEU A 149 -3.31 -0.58 -12.50
N LEU A 150 -2.10 -0.14 -12.82
CA LEU A 150 -1.80 1.17 -13.38
C LEU A 150 -1.78 1.09 -14.92
N PRO A 151 -2.07 2.20 -15.64
CA PRO A 151 -1.87 2.26 -17.08
C PRO A 151 -0.47 1.75 -17.48
N PRO A 152 -0.34 0.90 -18.51
CA PRO A 152 -1.36 0.55 -19.52
C PRO A 152 -2.30 -0.61 -19.15
N TYR A 153 -2.41 -0.99 -17.87
CA TYR A 153 -3.26 -2.06 -17.34
C TYR A 153 -2.92 -3.45 -17.89
N MET A 154 -1.63 -3.73 -18.06
CA MET A 154 -1.13 -5.02 -18.52
C MET A 154 -0.18 -5.61 -17.49
N GLN A 155 -0.45 -6.82 -16.99
CA GLN A 155 0.42 -7.45 -15.97
C GLN A 155 1.87 -7.64 -16.44
N SER A 156 2.08 -7.97 -17.71
CA SER A 156 3.43 -8.12 -18.27
C SER A 156 4.20 -6.80 -18.41
N SER A 157 3.54 -5.64 -18.24
CA SER A 157 4.23 -4.34 -18.28
C SER A 157 5.31 -4.26 -17.21
N LEU A 158 5.04 -4.77 -16.00
CA LEU A 158 6.02 -4.77 -14.91
C LEU A 158 7.31 -5.53 -15.27
N LEU A 159 7.18 -6.72 -15.88
CA LEU A 159 8.35 -7.48 -16.36
C LEU A 159 9.05 -6.78 -17.53
N SER A 160 8.30 -6.06 -18.36
CA SER A 160 8.86 -5.27 -19.46
C SER A 160 9.63 -4.07 -18.95
N ASP A 161 9.13 -3.40 -17.90
CA ASP A 161 9.80 -2.28 -17.23
C ASP A 161 11.08 -2.77 -16.54
N MET A 162 11.04 -3.95 -15.88
CA MET A 162 12.24 -4.60 -15.33
C MET A 162 13.28 -4.92 -16.42
N ALA A 163 12.84 -5.44 -17.56
CA ALA A 163 13.73 -5.68 -18.70
C ALA A 163 14.32 -4.38 -19.25
N ALA A 164 13.54 -3.31 -19.33
CA ALA A 164 13.96 -2.01 -19.86
C ALA A 164 15.02 -1.34 -19.00
N VAL A 165 14.97 -1.51 -17.67
CA VAL A 165 16.04 -1.03 -16.77
C VAL A 165 17.25 -1.99 -16.73
N GLY A 166 17.22 -3.08 -17.49
CA GLY A 166 18.31 -4.05 -17.56
C GLY A 166 18.41 -4.95 -16.32
N GLN A 167 17.30 -5.16 -15.59
CA GLN A 167 17.26 -6.11 -14.49
C GLN A 167 17.31 -7.54 -15.03
N GLU A 168 18.10 -8.41 -14.41
CA GLU A 168 18.21 -9.84 -14.74
C GLU A 168 17.80 -10.66 -13.52
N ALA A 169 16.81 -11.53 -13.67
CA ALA A 169 16.33 -12.36 -12.57
C ALA A 169 15.97 -13.77 -13.02
N LEU A 170 16.61 -14.77 -12.41
CA LEU A 170 16.43 -16.18 -12.76
C LEU A 170 15.24 -16.77 -12.02
N ILE A 171 14.46 -17.61 -12.68
CA ILE A 171 13.44 -18.45 -12.02
C ILE A 171 14.16 -19.56 -11.24
N ILE A 172 13.94 -19.62 -9.92
CA ILE A 172 14.61 -20.58 -9.03
C ILE A 172 13.66 -21.56 -8.35
N LYS A 173 12.34 -21.29 -8.37
CA LYS A 173 11.30 -22.21 -7.90
C LYS A 173 10.11 -22.14 -8.85
N THR A 174 9.46 -23.27 -9.09
CA THR A 174 8.12 -23.32 -9.69
C THR A 174 7.19 -24.19 -8.84
N ALA A 175 5.96 -23.73 -8.64
CA ALA A 175 4.96 -24.40 -7.81
C ALA A 175 3.55 -24.42 -8.45
N SER A 176 3.47 -24.32 -9.77
CA SER A 176 2.21 -24.32 -10.53
C SER A 176 2.18 -25.46 -11.54
N GLY A 177 1.02 -26.12 -11.68
CA GLY A 177 0.85 -27.25 -12.60
C GLY A 177 1.10 -26.93 -14.08
N GLY A 178 1.14 -25.64 -14.44
CA GLY A 178 1.52 -25.19 -15.78
C GLY A 178 3.02 -24.99 -16.00
N LEU A 179 3.84 -24.96 -14.96
CA LEU A 179 5.27 -24.64 -15.01
C LEU A 179 6.11 -25.86 -14.67
N ASP A 180 6.84 -26.37 -15.66
CA ASP A 180 7.76 -27.50 -15.49
C ASP A 180 9.19 -27.04 -15.14
N GLU A 181 10.08 -28.02 -14.94
CA GLU A 181 11.50 -27.80 -14.66
C GLU A 181 12.27 -27.05 -15.78
N SER A 182 11.69 -26.92 -16.97
CA SER A 182 12.32 -26.23 -18.10
C SER A 182 12.39 -24.71 -17.90
N PHE A 183 11.60 -24.19 -16.97
CA PHE A 183 11.60 -22.77 -16.59
C PHE A 183 12.74 -22.40 -15.63
N LEU A 184 13.28 -23.37 -14.88
CA LEU A 184 14.35 -23.11 -13.91
C LEU A 184 15.63 -22.60 -14.60
N GLY A 185 16.18 -21.51 -14.06
CA GLY A 185 17.37 -20.83 -14.57
C GLY A 185 17.11 -19.92 -15.78
N LEU A 186 15.86 -19.80 -16.25
CA LEU A 186 15.53 -18.80 -17.27
C LEU A 186 15.43 -17.42 -16.63
N ASP A 187 15.95 -16.42 -17.34
CA ASP A 187 15.72 -15.02 -16.99
C ASP A 187 14.25 -14.66 -17.27
N VAL A 188 13.53 -14.34 -16.18
CA VAL A 188 12.09 -14.10 -16.15
C VAL A 188 11.69 -12.86 -16.94
N VAL A 189 12.56 -11.87 -17.03
CA VAL A 189 12.24 -10.59 -17.68
C VAL A 189 12.39 -10.66 -19.21
N ARG A 190 13.07 -11.70 -19.74
CA ARG A 190 13.23 -11.87 -21.18
C ARG A 190 11.89 -12.08 -21.86
N HIS A 191 11.68 -11.37 -22.97
CA HIS A 191 10.43 -11.42 -23.73
C HIS A 191 10.08 -12.85 -24.20
N THR A 192 11.09 -13.67 -24.51
CA THR A 192 10.90 -15.09 -24.85
C THR A 192 10.40 -15.92 -23.67
N THR A 193 10.92 -15.69 -22.47
CA THR A 193 10.47 -16.33 -21.22
C THR A 193 9.05 -15.89 -20.87
N VAL A 194 8.76 -14.59 -20.93
CA VAL A 194 7.41 -14.05 -20.68
C VAL A 194 6.38 -14.66 -21.63
N ALA A 195 6.71 -14.81 -22.91
CA ALA A 195 5.82 -15.45 -23.89
C ALA A 195 5.58 -16.94 -23.55
N LYS A 196 6.61 -17.67 -23.10
CA LYS A 196 6.46 -19.05 -22.62
C LYS A 196 5.55 -19.12 -21.38
N LEU A 197 5.75 -18.24 -20.39
CA LEU A 197 4.94 -18.17 -19.18
C LEU A 197 3.47 -17.91 -19.51
N LYS A 198 3.19 -16.91 -20.37
CA LYS A 198 1.81 -16.62 -20.84
C LYS A 198 1.15 -17.84 -21.49
N LYS A 199 1.88 -18.57 -22.34
CA LYS A 199 1.38 -19.77 -23.01
C LYS A 199 1.14 -20.92 -22.04
N ALA A 200 2.04 -21.11 -21.09
CA ALA A 200 1.97 -22.18 -20.10
C ALA A 200 0.79 -21.97 -19.13
N MET A 201 0.65 -20.75 -18.60
CA MET A 201 -0.43 -20.41 -17.67
C MET A 201 -1.80 -20.34 -18.34
N GLY A 202 -1.88 -19.85 -19.58
CA GLY A 202 -3.14 -19.80 -20.33
C GLY A 202 -3.74 -21.17 -20.69
N ARG A 203 -3.01 -22.27 -20.50
CA ARG A 203 -3.50 -23.64 -20.73
C ARG A 203 -4.33 -24.20 -19.57
N PHE A 204 -4.17 -23.65 -18.36
CA PHE A 204 -4.76 -24.20 -17.13
C PHE A 204 -5.79 -23.26 -16.47
N GLY A 205 -6.09 -22.11 -17.07
CA GLY A 205 -7.13 -21.18 -16.62
C GLY A 205 -7.02 -19.80 -17.30
N GLU A 206 -7.97 -18.90 -17.02
CA GLU A 206 -7.74 -17.48 -17.25
C GLU A 206 -6.55 -17.06 -16.39
N ALA A 207 -5.51 -16.48 -16.98
CA ALA A 207 -4.38 -15.94 -16.22
C ALA A 207 -4.95 -14.91 -15.23
N GLY A 208 -5.09 -15.30 -13.97
CA GLY A 208 -5.65 -14.46 -12.92
C GLY A 208 -4.83 -13.18 -12.73
N ASP A 209 -5.36 -12.24 -11.95
CA ASP A 209 -4.69 -11.00 -11.56
C ASP A 209 -3.38 -11.28 -10.79
N GLY A 210 -2.25 -11.43 -11.51
CA GLY A 210 -0.91 -11.54 -10.92
C GLY A 210 -0.09 -12.78 -11.27
N ALA A 211 -0.67 -13.80 -11.91
CA ALA A 211 0.03 -15.07 -12.13
C ALA A 211 1.29 -14.90 -13.00
N ILE A 212 1.24 -14.03 -14.02
CA ILE A 212 2.38 -13.77 -14.91
C ILE A 212 3.57 -13.16 -14.17
N VAL A 213 3.33 -12.45 -13.07
CA VAL A 213 4.38 -11.84 -12.23
C VAL A 213 4.76 -12.70 -11.02
N GLY A 214 4.17 -13.90 -10.87
CA GLY A 214 4.50 -14.85 -9.80
C GLY A 214 3.88 -14.52 -8.43
N GLU A 215 2.85 -13.67 -8.38
CA GLU A 215 2.24 -13.22 -7.11
C GLU A 215 1.45 -14.31 -6.38
N GLY A 216 0.94 -15.31 -7.09
CA GLY A 216 0.23 -16.45 -6.50
C GLY A 216 1.17 -17.53 -5.96
N GLY A 217 2.49 -17.26 -5.94
CA GLY A 217 3.51 -18.24 -5.60
C GLY A 217 3.79 -19.24 -6.73
N GLU A 218 3.36 -18.93 -7.97
CA GLU A 218 3.54 -19.84 -9.11
C GLU A 218 5.02 -20.10 -9.40
N PHE A 219 5.86 -19.09 -9.18
CA PHE A 219 7.30 -19.20 -9.28
C PHE A 219 8.01 -18.17 -8.38
N GLU A 220 9.23 -18.49 -7.95
CA GLU A 220 10.10 -17.56 -7.25
C GLU A 220 11.32 -17.24 -8.11
N THR A 221 11.90 -16.06 -7.88
CA THR A 221 13.01 -15.55 -8.69
C THR A 221 14.21 -15.18 -7.82
N LEU A 222 15.37 -15.07 -8.46
CA LEU A 222 16.59 -14.56 -7.88
C LEU A 222 17.19 -13.51 -8.82
N ALA A 223 17.25 -12.26 -8.38
CA ALA A 223 17.93 -11.20 -9.12
C ALA A 223 19.44 -11.45 -9.09
N ILE A 224 20.08 -11.41 -10.26
CA ILE A 224 21.52 -11.65 -10.37
C ILE A 224 22.27 -10.46 -10.97
N ASP A 225 21.56 -9.58 -11.66
CA ASP A 225 22.10 -8.34 -12.18
C ASP A 225 21.03 -7.25 -12.32
N GLY A 226 21.47 -6.01 -12.54
CA GLY A 226 20.60 -4.89 -12.86
C GLY A 226 21.33 -3.62 -13.26
N PRO A 227 20.65 -2.47 -13.32
CA PRO A 227 21.24 -1.23 -13.82
C PRO A 227 22.44 -0.79 -12.98
N SER A 228 23.46 -0.23 -13.65
CA SER A 228 24.72 0.23 -13.04
C SER A 228 24.55 1.28 -11.95
N GLY A 229 23.42 2.00 -11.97
CA GLY A 229 23.05 2.92 -10.91
C GLY A 229 22.95 2.22 -9.55
N LEU A 230 22.43 0.98 -9.50
CA LEU A 230 22.20 0.19 -8.29
C LEU A 230 23.23 -0.95 -8.12
N TRP A 231 23.54 -1.67 -9.19
CA TRP A 231 24.42 -2.83 -9.17
C TRP A 231 25.86 -2.41 -9.49
N LYS A 232 26.76 -2.63 -8.55
CA LYS A 232 28.21 -2.41 -8.69
C LYS A 232 28.91 -3.62 -9.27
N LYS A 233 28.47 -4.82 -8.88
CA LYS A 233 28.96 -6.12 -9.36
C LYS A 233 27.79 -7.01 -9.73
N LYS A 234 27.98 -7.91 -10.69
CA LYS A 234 27.01 -8.94 -11.06
C LYS A 234 27.23 -10.18 -10.20
N ILE A 235 26.16 -10.91 -9.89
CA ILE A 235 26.25 -12.22 -9.24
C ILE A 235 26.36 -13.29 -10.32
N ARG A 236 27.46 -14.04 -10.32
CA ARG A 236 27.61 -15.25 -11.15
C ARG A 236 27.06 -16.45 -10.41
N ILE A 237 26.19 -17.19 -11.08
CA ILE A 237 25.74 -18.51 -10.67
C ILE A 237 26.66 -19.56 -11.31
N GLY A 238 27.29 -20.40 -10.48
CA GLY A 238 28.17 -21.49 -10.88
C GLY A 238 27.41 -22.81 -11.00
N GLU A 239 27.82 -23.83 -10.23
CA GLU A 239 27.15 -25.14 -10.22
C GLU A 239 25.73 -25.05 -9.62
N THR A 240 24.76 -25.59 -10.35
CA THR A 240 23.34 -25.66 -9.95
C THR A 240 22.82 -27.10 -10.00
N GLU A 241 21.94 -27.45 -9.07
CA GLU A 241 21.25 -28.73 -9.02
C GLU A 241 19.74 -28.50 -9.06
N ARG A 242 19.02 -29.31 -9.85
CA ARG A 242 17.56 -29.26 -9.96
C ARG A 242 16.98 -30.32 -9.05
N VAL A 243 16.09 -29.92 -8.13
CA VAL A 243 15.46 -30.81 -7.16
C VAL A 243 13.94 -30.71 -7.31
N VAL A 244 13.27 -31.85 -7.41
CA VAL A 244 11.81 -31.94 -7.38
C VAL A 244 11.41 -32.26 -5.93
N LEU A 245 10.59 -31.40 -5.33
CA LEU A 245 10.08 -31.56 -3.99
C LEU A 245 8.75 -32.33 -3.98
N GLU A 246 8.37 -32.85 -2.81
CA GLU A 246 7.05 -33.45 -2.61
C GLU A 246 5.96 -32.40 -2.90
N GLY A 247 4.93 -32.77 -3.68
CA GLY A 247 3.89 -31.85 -4.13
C GLY A 247 4.08 -31.29 -5.55
N GLY A 248 5.12 -31.73 -6.28
CA GLY A 248 5.32 -31.37 -7.69
C GLY A 248 5.98 -30.01 -7.91
N GLN A 249 6.52 -29.41 -6.85
CA GLN A 249 7.32 -28.19 -6.94
C GLN A 249 8.73 -28.51 -7.43
N THR A 250 9.33 -27.62 -8.21
CA THR A 250 10.72 -27.77 -8.66
C THR A 250 11.56 -26.59 -8.22
N VAL A 251 12.76 -26.86 -7.71
CA VAL A 251 13.68 -25.87 -7.13
C VAL A 251 15.06 -25.99 -7.78
N LEU A 252 15.69 -24.85 -8.03
CA LEU A 252 17.08 -24.73 -8.48
C LEU A 252 17.97 -24.41 -7.28
N LYS A 253 18.69 -25.42 -6.78
CA LYS A 253 19.70 -25.26 -5.72
C LYS A 253 21.00 -24.74 -6.31
N ILE A 254 21.56 -23.70 -5.71
CA ILE A 254 22.80 -23.07 -6.15
C ILE A 254 23.92 -23.51 -5.20
N LYS A 255 24.87 -24.30 -5.70
CA LYS A 255 26.00 -24.80 -4.90
C LYS A 255 27.16 -23.82 -4.87
N GLU A 256 27.42 -23.20 -6.01
CA GLU A 256 28.51 -22.24 -6.16
C GLU A 256 27.96 -20.92 -6.72
N CYS A 257 28.32 -19.81 -6.07
CA CYS A 257 28.02 -18.47 -6.53
C CYS A 257 29.18 -17.53 -6.21
N GLY A 258 29.33 -16.47 -7.00
CA GLY A 258 30.40 -15.49 -6.85
C GLY A 258 30.02 -14.11 -7.39
N LEU A 259 30.93 -13.16 -7.24
CA LEU A 259 30.77 -11.80 -7.75
C LEU A 259 31.68 -11.57 -8.94
N GLU A 260 31.15 -10.91 -9.96
CA GLU A 260 31.88 -10.49 -11.15
C GLU A 260 31.79 -8.98 -11.32
N GLU A 261 32.91 -8.37 -11.70
CA GLU A 261 32.96 -6.93 -11.97
C GLU A 261 32.12 -6.61 -13.21
N LYS A 262 31.41 -5.48 -13.18
CA LYS A 262 30.65 -5.00 -14.33
C LYS A 262 31.54 -4.09 -15.18
N GLU A 263 31.52 -4.29 -16.49
CA GLU A 263 32.06 -3.30 -17.42
C GLU A 263 31.24 -2.00 -17.28
N ARG A 264 31.91 -0.89 -16.98
CA ARG A 264 31.27 0.42 -16.88
C ARG A 264 30.87 0.86 -18.28
N GLY A 265 29.62 0.63 -18.65
CA GLY A 265 29.02 1.28 -19.80
C GLY A 265 28.89 2.78 -19.53
N ASP A 266 29.58 3.59 -20.34
CA ASP A 266 29.57 5.05 -20.24
C ASP A 266 28.14 5.60 -20.35
N GLY A 267 27.83 6.59 -19.51
CA GLY A 267 26.50 7.13 -19.27
C GLY A 267 25.90 7.96 -20.41
N GLU A 268 25.99 7.53 -21.66
CA GLU A 268 25.51 8.25 -22.86
C GLU A 268 23.99 8.47 -22.91
N PHE A 269 23.21 7.88 -22.00
CA PHE A 269 21.76 8.07 -21.95
C PHE A 269 21.26 9.14 -20.97
N LYS A 270 22.18 9.74 -20.18
CA LYS A 270 21.81 10.81 -19.26
C LYS A 270 21.63 12.16 -19.99
N ASP A 271 22.38 12.36 -21.08
CA ASP A 271 22.36 13.60 -21.86
C ASP A 271 21.16 13.71 -22.82
N ILE A 272 20.47 12.61 -23.12
CA ILE A 272 19.28 12.59 -24.00
C ILE A 272 17.98 12.92 -23.22
N LEU A 273 17.98 12.73 -21.89
CA LEU A 273 16.84 13.06 -21.03
C LEU A 273 16.76 14.55 -20.69
N ASP A 274 17.88 15.27 -20.73
CA ASP A 274 17.94 16.72 -20.46
C ASP A 274 17.45 17.57 -21.66
N ASP A 275 17.31 16.98 -22.86
CA ASP A 275 16.84 17.68 -24.08
C ASP A 275 15.31 17.59 -24.31
N ALA A 276 14.57 16.85 -23.49
CA ALA A 276 13.12 16.65 -23.64
C ALA A 276 12.24 17.58 -22.77
N GLU A 277 12.84 18.42 -21.92
CA GLU A 277 12.11 19.35 -21.02
C GLU A 277 11.72 20.70 -21.66
N ASN A 278 12.12 20.96 -22.91
CA ASN A 278 11.81 22.22 -23.60
C ASN A 278 10.73 22.08 -24.67
N ASN A 279 9.46 22.01 -24.26
CA ASN A 279 8.35 22.51 -25.07
C ASN A 279 7.06 22.72 -24.25
N THR A 280 6.89 23.94 -23.73
CA THR A 280 5.64 24.40 -23.09
C THR A 280 4.93 25.37 -24.03
N THR A 281 3.74 25.02 -24.52
CA THR A 281 2.82 25.97 -25.16
C THR A 281 1.64 26.27 -24.25
N SER A 282 1.50 27.54 -23.92
CA SER A 282 0.44 28.17 -23.14
C SER A 282 -0.90 28.23 -23.88
N ALA A 283 -1.99 27.96 -23.17
CA ALA A 283 -3.32 28.45 -23.52
C ALA A 283 -4.06 28.92 -22.25
N SER A 284 -4.40 30.21 -22.25
CA SER A 284 -5.21 30.89 -21.23
C SER A 284 -6.69 30.90 -21.65
N ALA A 285 -7.60 30.70 -20.70
CA ALA A 285 -8.98 31.18 -20.83
C ALA A 285 -9.60 31.46 -19.45
N GLY A 286 -10.40 32.53 -19.40
CA GLY A 286 -10.69 33.32 -18.20
C GLY A 286 -11.63 32.69 -17.18
N SER A 287 -11.50 33.17 -15.94
CA SER A 287 -12.47 32.95 -14.87
C SER A 287 -13.51 34.07 -14.83
N SER A 288 -14.78 33.68 -14.79
CA SER A 288 -15.90 34.57 -14.46
C SER A 288 -16.21 34.49 -12.95
N PRO A 289 -16.66 35.57 -12.31
CA PRO A 289 -16.92 35.59 -10.88
C PRO A 289 -18.19 34.81 -10.53
N THR A 290 -18.06 33.86 -9.62
CA THR A 290 -19.18 33.12 -9.02
C THR A 290 -19.95 34.03 -8.08
N LYS A 291 -21.26 34.18 -8.32
CA LYS A 291 -22.18 34.88 -7.42
C LYS A 291 -22.27 34.11 -6.08
N GLN A 292 -21.90 34.77 -4.99
CA GLN A 292 -22.19 34.29 -3.64
C GLN A 292 -23.71 34.40 -3.40
N HIS A 293 -24.37 33.27 -3.22
CA HIS A 293 -25.73 33.25 -2.68
C HIS A 293 -25.66 33.49 -1.16
N PRO A 294 -26.59 34.25 -0.58
CA PRO A 294 -26.67 34.38 0.87
C PRO A 294 -26.94 33.00 1.49
N PRO A 295 -26.36 32.68 2.66
CA PRO A 295 -26.59 31.40 3.30
C PRO A 295 -28.05 31.34 3.74
N THR A 296 -28.89 30.62 2.99
CA THR A 296 -30.18 30.18 3.49
C THR A 296 -29.89 29.35 4.74
N SER A 297 -30.39 29.79 5.90
CA SER A 297 -30.19 29.07 7.16
C SER A 297 -30.93 27.74 7.08
N LEU A 298 -30.24 26.69 6.63
CA LEU A 298 -30.73 25.33 6.72
C LEU A 298 -30.71 24.93 8.19
N THR A 299 -31.89 24.79 8.79
CA THR A 299 -32.04 24.15 10.09
C THR A 299 -31.78 22.66 9.92
N LEU A 300 -30.51 22.26 10.08
CA LEU A 300 -30.12 20.87 10.08
C LEU A 300 -30.66 20.19 11.36
N PRO A 301 -31.37 19.06 11.26
CA PRO A 301 -31.76 18.31 12.44
C PRO A 301 -30.49 17.81 13.15
N THR A 302 -30.31 18.18 14.42
CA THR A 302 -29.15 17.81 15.22
C THR A 302 -29.44 16.61 16.09
N ASN A 303 -28.45 15.73 16.28
CA ASN A 303 -28.51 14.57 17.18
C ASN A 303 -29.71 13.64 16.87
N THR A 304 -29.91 13.32 15.60
CA THR A 304 -30.96 12.37 15.18
C THR A 304 -30.40 10.96 15.08
N HIS A 305 -31.21 9.98 15.50
CA HIS A 305 -30.85 8.57 15.49
C HIS A 305 -31.90 7.80 14.70
N ALA A 306 -31.46 6.92 13.81
CA ALA A 306 -32.35 5.99 13.12
C ALA A 306 -31.81 4.57 13.24
N HIS A 307 -32.73 3.64 13.52
CA HIS A 307 -32.44 2.23 13.63
C HIS A 307 -33.22 1.49 12.53
N SER A 308 -32.49 0.83 11.63
CA SER A 308 -33.06 -0.18 10.76
C SER A 308 -32.60 -1.58 11.22
N PRO A 309 -33.16 -2.68 10.67
CA PRO A 309 -32.66 -4.02 10.96
C PRO A 309 -31.17 -4.20 10.59
N ILE A 310 -30.68 -3.43 9.63
CA ILE A 310 -29.37 -3.62 8.98
C ILE A 310 -28.36 -2.59 9.46
N VAL A 311 -28.79 -1.34 9.65
CA VAL A 311 -27.93 -0.18 9.88
C VAL A 311 -28.44 0.63 11.06
N PHE A 312 -27.51 1.16 11.84
CA PHE A 312 -27.74 2.23 12.79
C PHE A 312 -27.08 3.51 12.27
N THR A 313 -27.82 4.62 12.27
CA THR A 313 -27.28 5.93 11.91
C THR A 313 -27.46 6.91 13.05
N SER A 314 -26.42 7.70 13.30
CA SER A 314 -26.48 8.85 14.19
C SER A 314 -26.00 10.06 13.41
N SER A 315 -26.89 11.01 13.16
CA SER A 315 -26.62 12.15 12.28
C SER A 315 -26.46 13.43 13.07
N ASN A 316 -25.54 14.28 12.62
CA ASN A 316 -25.36 15.66 13.07
C ASN A 316 -25.16 15.75 14.60
N LEU A 317 -24.35 14.86 15.16
CA LEU A 317 -23.95 14.93 16.56
C LEU A 317 -23.17 16.22 16.78
N SER A 318 -23.62 16.99 17.76
CA SER A 318 -23.05 18.29 18.12
C SER A 318 -22.98 18.43 19.63
N SER A 319 -22.04 19.23 20.12
CA SER A 319 -21.96 19.57 21.53
C SER A 319 -23.16 20.43 21.94
N PRO A 320 -23.81 20.17 23.09
CA PRO A 320 -24.86 21.02 23.61
C PRO A 320 -24.34 22.38 24.12
N THR A 321 -23.02 22.52 24.29
CA THR A 321 -22.35 23.74 24.78
C THR A 321 -21.64 24.47 23.64
N PRO A 322 -22.30 25.45 22.98
CA PRO A 322 -21.79 26.13 21.79
C PRO A 322 -20.57 27.05 22.03
N SER A 323 -20.14 27.26 23.27
CA SER A 323 -19.02 28.16 23.62
C SER A 323 -17.72 27.42 23.94
N CYS A 324 -17.68 26.09 23.79
CA CYS A 324 -16.50 25.28 24.08
C CYS A 324 -15.58 25.21 22.86
N SER A 325 -14.27 25.05 23.11
CA SER A 325 -13.26 24.87 22.05
C SER A 325 -13.61 23.68 21.13
N PRO A 326 -13.20 23.70 19.85
CA PRO A 326 -13.48 22.59 18.91
C PRO A 326 -13.05 21.22 19.45
N SER A 327 -11.91 21.16 20.15
CA SER A 327 -11.40 19.94 20.80
C SER A 327 -12.34 19.41 21.88
N HIS A 328 -12.86 20.29 22.75
CA HIS A 328 -13.86 19.89 23.75
C HIS A 328 -15.18 19.47 23.12
N GLN A 329 -15.61 20.13 22.04
CA GLN A 329 -16.80 19.73 21.30
C GLN A 329 -16.66 18.32 20.75
N LEU A 330 -15.54 18.01 20.07
CA LEU A 330 -15.29 16.67 19.55
C LEU A 330 -15.24 15.61 20.66
N THR A 331 -14.54 15.87 21.77
CA THR A 331 -14.50 14.95 22.91
C THR A 331 -15.89 14.68 23.46
N SER A 332 -16.72 15.71 23.65
CA SER A 332 -18.10 15.57 24.11
C SER A 332 -18.96 14.75 23.14
N ILE A 333 -18.83 15.01 21.84
CA ILE A 333 -19.51 14.26 20.77
C ILE A 333 -19.13 12.78 20.81
N LEU A 334 -17.85 12.46 20.96
CA LEU A 334 -17.36 11.08 21.02
C LEU A 334 -17.82 10.34 22.28
N LEU A 335 -17.79 11.01 23.46
CA LEU A 335 -18.34 10.45 24.70
C LEU A 335 -19.84 10.15 24.58
N ARG A 336 -20.59 11.08 23.97
CA ARG A 336 -22.02 10.89 23.70
C ARG A 336 -22.26 9.73 22.75
N LEU A 337 -21.49 9.63 21.67
CA LEU A 337 -21.58 8.52 20.73
C LEU A 337 -21.33 7.18 21.42
N SER A 338 -20.29 7.07 22.27
CA SER A 338 -20.06 5.87 23.09
C SER A 338 -21.27 5.51 23.92
N HIS A 339 -21.88 6.48 24.60
CA HIS A 339 -23.06 6.24 25.44
C HIS A 339 -24.25 5.70 24.63
N ILE A 340 -24.54 6.30 23.48
CA ILE A 340 -25.63 5.87 22.57
C ILE A 340 -25.40 4.44 22.07
N LEU A 341 -24.15 4.13 21.70
CA LEU A 341 -23.76 2.80 21.23
C LEU A 341 -23.88 1.75 22.34
N THR A 342 -23.44 2.06 23.55
CA THR A 342 -23.58 1.18 24.72
C THR A 342 -25.04 0.92 25.06
N GLN A 343 -25.89 1.96 25.06
CA GLN A 343 -27.34 1.81 25.28
C GLN A 343 -28.02 0.93 24.24
N SER A 344 -27.51 0.95 23.00
CA SER A 344 -28.04 0.17 21.88
C SER A 344 -27.39 -1.22 21.75
N SER A 345 -26.48 -1.59 22.66
CA SER A 345 -25.66 -2.82 22.58
C SER A 345 -24.89 -2.97 21.27
N LEU A 346 -24.44 -1.86 20.68
CA LEU A 346 -23.69 -1.82 19.42
C LEU A 346 -22.20 -1.53 19.68
N PRO A 347 -21.27 -2.38 19.23
CA PRO A 347 -19.84 -2.12 19.43
C PRO A 347 -19.33 -1.04 18.46
N LYS A 348 -18.51 -0.11 18.95
CA LYS A 348 -17.91 0.97 18.13
C LYS A 348 -17.06 0.47 16.95
N SER A 349 -16.51 -0.75 17.03
CA SER A 349 -15.74 -1.37 15.96
C SER A 349 -16.56 -1.67 14.69
N ARG A 350 -17.89 -1.61 14.78
CA ARG A 350 -18.81 -1.81 13.64
C ARG A 350 -19.17 -0.53 12.89
N ILE A 351 -18.63 0.62 13.30
CA ILE A 351 -18.81 1.86 12.53
C ILE A 351 -18.08 1.71 11.19
N SER A 352 -18.82 1.87 10.10
CA SER A 352 -18.32 1.70 8.73
C SER A 352 -18.04 3.01 8.03
N HIS A 353 -18.81 4.05 8.35
CA HIS A 353 -18.65 5.37 7.76
C HIS A 353 -18.83 6.48 8.79
N THR A 354 -18.08 7.56 8.57
CA THR A 354 -18.16 8.78 9.36
C THR A 354 -18.11 10.01 8.45
N THR A 355 -18.91 11.00 8.77
CA THR A 355 -18.85 12.33 8.15
C THR A 355 -18.53 13.33 9.24
N LEU A 356 -17.36 13.94 9.16
CA LEU A 356 -16.85 14.93 10.11
C LEU A 356 -16.89 16.32 9.45
N LEU A 357 -17.80 17.16 9.91
CA LEU A 357 -17.91 18.54 9.42
C LEU A 357 -17.19 19.47 10.39
N LEU A 358 -16.33 20.33 9.85
CA LEU A 358 -15.59 21.32 10.60
C LEU A 358 -16.04 22.73 10.18
N ARG A 359 -16.00 23.70 11.09
CA ARG A 359 -16.14 25.11 10.68
C ARG A 359 -14.94 25.57 9.86
N HIS A 360 -13.73 25.24 10.31
CA HIS A 360 -12.48 25.63 9.66
C HIS A 360 -11.56 24.41 9.50
N MET A 361 -10.96 24.21 8.32
CA MET A 361 -10.04 23.08 8.11
C MET A 361 -8.75 23.21 8.93
N SER A 362 -8.38 24.43 9.35
CA SER A 362 -7.23 24.68 10.21
C SER A 362 -7.29 23.95 11.56
N THR A 363 -8.49 23.55 12.03
CA THR A 363 -8.65 22.79 13.28
C THR A 363 -8.37 21.30 13.11
N PHE A 364 -8.27 20.80 11.88
CA PHE A 364 -8.09 19.37 11.59
C PHE A 364 -6.87 18.77 12.30
N THR A 365 -5.72 19.47 12.27
CA THR A 365 -4.47 18.98 12.89
C THR A 365 -4.61 18.77 14.39
N THR A 366 -5.40 19.60 15.08
CA THR A 366 -5.69 19.46 16.52
C THR A 366 -6.73 18.38 16.80
N LEU A 367 -7.73 18.21 15.92
CA LEU A 367 -8.84 17.28 16.13
C LEU A 367 -8.53 15.84 15.72
N ASN A 368 -7.67 15.63 14.73
CA ASN A 368 -7.36 14.32 14.18
C ASN A 368 -6.76 13.35 15.24
N PRO A 369 -5.85 13.78 16.14
CA PRO A 369 -5.38 12.94 17.25
C PRO A 369 -6.51 12.54 18.22
N ILE A 370 -7.43 13.46 18.55
CA ILE A 370 -8.57 13.17 19.43
C ILE A 370 -9.46 12.12 18.79
N TYR A 371 -9.76 12.28 17.50
CA TYR A 371 -10.52 11.30 16.73
C TYR A 371 -9.82 9.94 16.67
N ALA A 372 -8.48 9.90 16.55
CA ALA A 372 -7.69 8.68 16.52
C ALA A 372 -7.78 7.87 17.82
N THR A 373 -7.88 8.53 18.98
CA THR A 373 -8.05 7.82 20.26
C THR A 373 -9.36 7.04 20.34
N PHE A 374 -10.40 7.50 19.64
CA PHE A 374 -11.69 6.81 19.60
C PHE A 374 -11.68 5.61 18.65
N PHE A 375 -11.11 5.79 17.45
CA PHE A 375 -11.02 4.79 16.38
C PHE A 375 -9.62 4.14 16.32
N SER A 376 -9.21 3.55 17.44
CA SER A 376 -7.91 2.88 17.58
C SER A 376 -7.89 1.42 17.08
N THR A 377 -9.01 0.91 16.58
CA THR A 377 -9.15 -0.48 16.14
C THR A 377 -8.66 -0.67 14.70
N LEU A 378 -8.19 -1.88 14.37
CA LEU A 378 -7.87 -2.28 13.01
C LEU A 378 -9.03 -1.96 12.05
N ASN A 379 -8.68 -1.45 10.87
CA ASN A 379 -9.64 -0.91 9.91
C ASN A 379 -10.57 0.15 10.54
N PRO A 380 -10.12 1.39 10.81
CA PRO A 380 -11.02 2.48 11.19
C PRO A 380 -12.09 2.73 10.11
N PRO A 381 -13.23 3.37 10.41
CA PRO A 381 -14.27 3.64 9.42
C PRO A 381 -13.75 4.43 8.22
N SER A 382 -14.44 4.32 7.09
CA SER A 382 -14.28 5.30 6.02
C SER A 382 -14.71 6.67 6.54
N ARG A 383 -14.04 7.73 6.09
CA ARG A 383 -14.25 9.08 6.62
C ARG A 383 -14.29 10.11 5.51
N VAL A 384 -15.28 10.99 5.59
CA VAL A 384 -15.29 12.26 4.86
C VAL A 384 -15.08 13.37 5.88
N THR A 385 -14.08 14.22 5.67
CA THR A 385 -13.83 15.40 6.51
C THR A 385 -13.82 16.64 5.65
N ILE A 386 -14.74 17.57 5.89
CA ILE A 386 -14.91 18.78 5.08
C ILE A 386 -15.10 20.00 5.98
N ALA A 387 -14.66 21.16 5.49
CA ALA A 387 -14.92 22.43 6.14
C ALA A 387 -16.16 23.09 5.53
N CYS A 388 -17.11 23.49 6.37
CA CYS A 388 -18.38 24.08 5.96
C CYS A 388 -18.50 25.58 6.30
N GLY A 389 -17.52 26.17 6.99
CA GLY A 389 -17.43 27.60 7.20
C GLY A 389 -18.70 28.21 7.84
N PRO A 390 -19.23 29.32 7.30
CA PRO A 390 -20.44 29.98 7.80
C PRO A 390 -21.72 29.13 7.72
N ALA A 391 -21.74 28.04 6.94
CA ALA A 391 -22.90 27.16 6.86
C ALA A 391 -23.10 26.31 8.13
N MET A 392 -22.08 26.21 8.99
CA MET A 392 -22.20 25.53 10.28
C MET A 392 -23.05 26.35 11.27
N PRO A 393 -23.97 25.72 12.03
CA PRO A 393 -24.78 26.40 13.05
C PRO A 393 -23.93 27.23 14.01
N ARG A 394 -24.44 28.37 14.49
CA ARG A 394 -23.68 29.26 15.39
C ARG A 394 -23.22 28.52 16.65
N GLY A 395 -21.95 28.64 16.99
CA GLY A 395 -21.32 27.97 18.14
C GLY A 395 -21.05 26.48 17.96
N VAL A 396 -21.38 25.90 16.80
CA VAL A 396 -21.02 24.51 16.49
C VAL A 396 -19.81 24.52 15.56
N ASP A 397 -18.66 24.13 16.07
CA ASP A 397 -17.41 24.10 15.29
C ASP A 397 -17.11 22.71 14.72
N VAL A 398 -17.69 21.68 15.32
CA VAL A 398 -17.52 20.28 14.94
C VAL A 398 -18.88 19.58 14.94
N MET A 399 -19.18 18.85 13.86
CA MET A 399 -20.33 17.93 13.79
C MET A 399 -19.88 16.57 13.28
N LEU A 400 -20.42 15.50 13.86
CA LEU A 400 -20.12 14.13 13.47
C LEU A 400 -21.41 13.37 13.12
N SER A 401 -21.41 12.72 11.96
CA SER A 401 -22.40 11.71 11.60
C SER A 401 -21.72 10.36 11.45
N VAL A 402 -22.38 9.28 11.86
CA VAL A 402 -21.85 7.92 11.77
C VAL A 402 -22.88 6.96 11.20
N VAL A 403 -22.39 5.98 10.47
CA VAL A 403 -23.14 4.83 9.96
C VAL A 403 -22.48 3.56 10.50
N LEU A 404 -23.27 2.72 11.14
CA LEU A 404 -22.85 1.45 11.73
C LEU A 404 -23.66 0.32 11.10
N ASP A 405 -22.97 -0.65 10.51
CA ASP A 405 -23.60 -1.86 9.98
C ASP A 405 -23.68 -2.93 11.08
N LYS A 406 -24.87 -3.49 11.26
CA LYS A 406 -25.12 -4.52 12.29
C LYS A 406 -24.58 -5.89 11.86
N THR A 407 -24.33 -6.09 10.57
CA THR A 407 -23.80 -7.33 10.03
C THR A 407 -22.34 -7.57 10.47
N PRO A 408 -21.93 -8.84 10.66
CA PRO A 408 -20.62 -9.18 11.21
C PRO A 408 -19.46 -9.07 10.22
N SER A 409 -19.75 -9.15 8.92
CA SER A 409 -18.73 -9.10 7.88
C SER A 409 -18.42 -7.66 7.51
N ARG A 410 -17.22 -7.19 7.88
CA ARG A 410 -16.69 -5.88 7.52
C ARG A 410 -15.27 -6.03 6.98
N GLN A 411 -15.00 -5.50 5.80
CA GLN A 411 -13.69 -5.56 5.17
C GLN A 411 -13.15 -4.18 4.84
N GLY A 412 -12.04 -3.81 5.46
CA GLY A 412 -11.36 -2.55 5.19
C GLY A 412 -10.48 -2.63 3.94
N LEU A 413 -10.38 -1.50 3.24
CA LEU A 413 -9.20 -1.17 2.45
C LEU A 413 -8.54 0.00 3.15
N HIS A 414 -7.42 -0.28 3.80
CA HIS A 414 -6.65 0.64 4.58
C HIS A 414 -5.22 0.64 4.03
N VAL A 415 -4.78 1.73 3.42
CA VAL A 415 -3.46 1.84 2.75
C VAL A 415 -2.61 2.84 3.53
N GLN A 416 -1.54 2.38 4.15
CA GLN A 416 -0.70 3.23 5.01
C GLN A 416 0.66 3.51 4.39
N SER A 417 1.04 2.73 3.37
CA SER A 417 2.25 2.88 2.59
C SER A 417 2.12 3.89 1.45
N ARG A 418 3.23 4.58 1.15
CA ARG A 418 3.37 5.33 -0.11
C ARG A 418 3.49 4.34 -1.28
N SER A 419 2.71 4.57 -2.33
CA SER A 419 2.68 3.74 -3.54
C SER A 419 2.39 4.60 -4.78
N TYR A 420 2.38 4.01 -5.98
CA TYR A 420 1.86 4.70 -7.18
C TYR A 420 0.34 4.62 -7.33
N TRP A 421 -0.31 3.75 -6.57
CA TRP A 421 -1.71 3.38 -6.78
C TRP A 421 -2.71 4.26 -6.03
N ALA A 422 -2.54 4.46 -4.73
CA ALA A 422 -3.42 5.34 -3.96
C ALA A 422 -2.64 6.10 -2.89
N PRO A 423 -3.09 7.31 -2.53
CA PRO A 423 -2.49 8.03 -1.43
C PRO A 423 -2.68 7.27 -0.11
N ALA A 424 -1.63 7.28 0.71
CA ALA A 424 -1.68 6.74 2.06
C ALA A 424 -2.71 7.51 2.92
N ASN A 425 -3.32 6.84 3.89
CA ASN A 425 -4.23 7.49 4.82
C ASN A 425 -3.48 8.54 5.65
N ILE A 426 -3.92 9.80 5.61
CA ILE A 426 -3.38 10.89 6.43
C ILE A 426 -4.00 10.97 7.84
N GLY A 427 -4.64 9.89 8.28
CA GLY A 427 -5.32 9.81 9.56
C GLY A 427 -6.04 8.47 9.78
N PRO A 428 -6.71 8.31 10.93
CA PRO A 428 -7.41 7.09 11.33
C PRO A 428 -8.71 6.90 10.54
N TYR A 429 -8.60 6.58 9.25
CA TYR A 429 -9.72 6.20 8.40
C TYR A 429 -9.28 5.15 7.39
N SER A 430 -10.21 4.40 6.82
CA SER A 430 -9.93 3.48 5.70
C SER A 430 -10.37 4.11 4.38
N GLN A 431 -9.67 3.87 3.27
CA GLN A 431 -10.11 4.34 1.94
C GLN A 431 -11.52 3.85 1.63
N ALA A 432 -11.82 2.60 1.98
CA ALA A 432 -13.16 2.05 1.84
C ALA A 432 -13.44 0.98 2.90
N ILE A 433 -14.71 0.86 3.28
CA ILE A 433 -15.23 -0.23 4.12
C ILE A 433 -16.35 -0.93 3.34
N SER A 434 -16.21 -2.24 3.14
CA SER A 434 -17.29 -3.10 2.64
C SER A 434 -18.06 -3.69 3.82
N ALA A 435 -19.38 -3.70 3.75
CA ALA A 435 -20.27 -4.37 4.68
C ALA A 435 -21.27 -5.24 3.91
N ALA A 436 -21.47 -6.48 4.37
CA ALA A 436 -22.43 -7.39 3.73
C ALA A 436 -23.87 -6.92 3.95
N LEU A 437 -24.68 -6.98 2.89
CA LEU A 437 -26.12 -6.83 2.98
C LEU A 437 -26.76 -8.17 3.41
N PRO A 438 -27.84 -8.14 4.20
CA PRO A 438 -28.52 -9.34 4.68
C PRO A 438 -29.42 -10.04 3.65
N ASP A 439 -29.56 -9.51 2.43
CA ASP A 439 -30.40 -10.11 1.39
C ASP A 439 -29.77 -11.37 0.76
N ALA A 440 -30.63 -12.28 0.29
CA ALA A 440 -30.28 -13.61 -0.21
C ALA A 440 -29.32 -13.65 -1.42
N ASP A 441 -29.14 -12.51 -2.13
CA ASP A 441 -28.27 -12.39 -3.30
C ASP A 441 -26.81 -12.04 -2.97
N GLY A 442 -26.44 -11.91 -1.68
CA GLY A 442 -25.04 -11.76 -1.26
C GLY A 442 -24.38 -10.44 -1.68
N GLY A 443 -25.15 -9.35 -1.78
CA GLY A 443 -24.62 -8.02 -2.10
C GLY A 443 -23.80 -7.38 -0.97
N GLU A 444 -22.91 -6.45 -1.32
CA GLU A 444 -22.14 -5.63 -0.37
C GLU A 444 -22.39 -4.15 -0.58
N VAL A 445 -22.44 -3.37 0.50
CA VAL A 445 -22.36 -1.91 0.45
C VAL A 445 -20.92 -1.50 0.71
N VAL A 446 -20.37 -0.62 -0.14
CA VAL A 446 -19.02 -0.09 0.02
C VAL A 446 -19.09 1.39 0.35
N TYR A 447 -18.65 1.75 1.55
CA TYR A 447 -18.50 3.13 1.99
C TYR A 447 -17.10 3.62 1.61
N VAL A 448 -17.02 4.65 0.77
CA VAL A 448 -15.74 5.22 0.31
C VAL A 448 -15.44 6.52 1.06
N ALA A 449 -14.20 6.69 1.49
CA ALA A 449 -13.74 7.92 2.15
C ALA A 449 -13.63 9.10 1.16
N GLY A 450 -13.49 10.30 1.70
CA GLY A 450 -13.22 11.49 0.89
C GLY A 450 -11.90 11.34 0.13
N GLN A 451 -11.89 11.65 -1.16
CA GLN A 451 -10.69 11.57 -2.00
C GLN A 451 -10.03 12.93 -2.11
N ILE A 452 -8.76 12.99 -1.69
CA ILE A 452 -7.93 14.20 -1.74
C ILE A 452 -7.01 14.08 -2.95
N PRO A 453 -6.77 15.15 -3.72
CA PRO A 453 -5.88 15.14 -4.89
C PRO A 453 -4.40 15.09 -4.48
N LEU A 454 -4.02 14.12 -3.67
CA LEU A 454 -2.62 13.86 -3.32
C LEU A 454 -2.00 13.00 -4.41
N VAL A 455 -0.80 13.35 -4.85
CA VAL A 455 0.03 12.49 -5.69
C VAL A 455 0.47 11.30 -4.83
N PRO A 456 0.07 10.05 -5.14
CA PRO A 456 0.29 8.90 -4.26
C PRO A 456 1.73 8.68 -3.81
N ALA A 457 2.69 8.89 -4.72
CA ALA A 457 4.10 8.62 -4.47
C ALA A 457 4.74 9.64 -3.51
N SER A 458 4.39 10.92 -3.64
CA SER A 458 4.97 12.02 -2.86
C SER A 458 4.11 12.47 -1.69
N MET A 459 2.82 12.10 -1.67
CA MET A 459 1.82 12.63 -0.73
C MET A 459 1.66 14.16 -0.76
N GLU A 460 2.12 14.82 -1.83
CA GLU A 460 1.94 16.26 -2.04
C GLU A 460 0.61 16.52 -2.76
N ILE A 461 0.01 17.69 -2.52
CA ILE A 461 -1.19 18.13 -3.25
C ILE A 461 -0.82 18.35 -4.72
N TYR A 462 -1.64 17.81 -5.62
CA TYR A 462 -1.48 18.02 -7.05
C TYR A 462 -1.65 19.50 -7.39
N ALA A 463 -0.56 20.10 -7.86
CA ALA A 463 -0.50 21.53 -8.17
C ALA A 463 -0.63 21.80 -9.67
N GLU A 464 -0.39 20.80 -10.51
CA GLU A 464 -0.49 20.94 -11.96
C GLU A 464 -1.95 21.09 -12.42
N ARG A 465 -2.17 21.82 -13.52
CA ARG A 465 -3.49 21.98 -14.17
C ARG A 465 -4.62 22.51 -13.26
N GLY A 466 -4.26 23.13 -12.13
CA GLY A 466 -5.19 23.79 -11.20
C GLY A 466 -6.30 22.88 -10.69
N PHE A 467 -7.49 23.46 -10.45
CA PHE A 467 -8.63 22.73 -9.89
C PHE A 467 -9.09 21.56 -10.75
N ALA A 468 -9.12 21.72 -12.08
CA ALA A 468 -9.54 20.65 -12.99
C ALA A 468 -8.62 19.41 -12.86
N GLY A 469 -7.31 19.64 -12.79
CA GLY A 469 -6.32 18.59 -12.53
C GLY A 469 -6.54 17.88 -11.20
N GLN A 470 -6.79 18.65 -10.14
CA GLN A 470 -7.09 18.12 -8.81
C GLN A 470 -8.35 17.25 -8.82
N VAL A 471 -9.43 17.70 -9.47
CA VAL A 471 -10.67 16.91 -9.60
C VAL A 471 -10.40 15.61 -10.34
N VAL A 472 -9.68 15.66 -11.47
CA VAL A 472 -9.34 14.46 -12.24
C VAL A 472 -8.56 13.46 -11.40
N LEU A 473 -7.55 13.91 -10.65
CA LEU A 473 -6.77 13.03 -9.79
C LEU A 473 -7.61 12.44 -8.64
N ALA A 474 -8.45 13.25 -7.98
CA ALA A 474 -9.32 12.77 -6.91
C ALA A 474 -10.36 11.74 -7.43
N LEU A 475 -10.92 11.95 -8.62
CA LEU A 475 -11.81 11.00 -9.30
C LEU A 475 -11.06 9.73 -9.71
N GLN A 476 -9.80 9.85 -10.12
CA GLN A 476 -8.97 8.69 -10.41
C GLN A 476 -8.76 7.82 -9.16
N HIS A 477 -8.49 8.42 -7.99
CA HIS A 477 -8.38 7.69 -6.72
C HIS A 477 -9.68 6.97 -6.38
N LEU A 478 -10.81 7.67 -6.51
CA LEU A 478 -12.14 7.09 -6.31
C LEU A 478 -12.37 5.88 -7.22
N TRP A 479 -12.04 6.01 -8.50
CA TRP A 479 -12.17 4.94 -9.48
C TRP A 479 -11.28 3.73 -9.16
N ARG A 480 -10.03 3.97 -8.75
CA ARG A 480 -9.09 2.92 -8.34
C ARG A 480 -9.61 2.17 -7.11
N VAL A 481 -10.02 2.88 -6.07
CA VAL A 481 -10.66 2.29 -4.86
C VAL A 481 -11.91 1.50 -5.25
N GLY A 482 -12.71 2.04 -6.18
CA GLY A 482 -13.88 1.39 -6.75
C GLY A 482 -13.56 0.02 -7.36
N ARG A 483 -12.59 -0.03 -8.27
CA ARG A 483 -12.14 -1.27 -8.92
C ARG A 483 -11.58 -2.27 -7.91
N ALA A 484 -10.76 -1.85 -6.97
CA ALA A 484 -10.19 -2.73 -5.95
C ALA A 484 -11.25 -3.35 -5.00
N LYS A 485 -12.42 -2.70 -4.88
CA LYS A 485 -13.57 -3.22 -4.13
C LYS A 485 -14.62 -3.90 -5.00
N GLY A 486 -14.37 -4.07 -6.30
CA GLY A 486 -15.34 -4.71 -7.21
C GLY A 486 -16.66 -3.94 -7.35
N LEU A 487 -16.65 -2.61 -7.17
CA LEU A 487 -17.85 -1.78 -7.25
C LEU A 487 -18.47 -1.83 -8.65
N LYS A 488 -19.71 -2.34 -8.73
CA LYS A 488 -20.49 -2.44 -9.98
C LYS A 488 -21.30 -1.18 -10.29
N SER A 489 -21.77 -0.49 -9.25
CA SER A 489 -22.61 0.69 -9.38
C SER A 489 -22.29 1.67 -8.26
N MET A 490 -22.36 2.97 -8.57
CA MET A 490 -22.10 4.04 -7.62
C MET A 490 -23.37 4.87 -7.43
N MET A 491 -23.88 4.87 -6.20
CA MET A 491 -25.22 5.43 -5.92
C MET A 491 -25.20 6.95 -5.76
N TRP A 492 -24.15 7.53 -5.17
CA TRP A 492 -24.05 8.96 -4.89
C TRP A 492 -22.59 9.45 -4.97
N MET A 493 -22.33 10.58 -5.64
CA MET A 493 -21.03 11.25 -5.69
C MET A 493 -21.21 12.75 -5.45
N VAL A 494 -20.33 13.35 -4.64
CA VAL A 494 -20.26 14.80 -4.43
C VAL A 494 -18.82 15.26 -4.65
N VAL A 495 -18.64 16.27 -5.51
CA VAL A 495 -17.34 16.90 -5.78
C VAL A 495 -17.36 18.31 -5.21
N LEU A 496 -16.39 18.64 -4.36
CA LEU A 496 -16.25 19.95 -3.72
C LEU A 496 -14.95 20.61 -4.20
N GLY A 497 -15.03 21.89 -4.58
CA GLY A 497 -13.86 22.71 -4.90
C GLY A 497 -13.41 23.52 -3.70
N TRP A 498 -12.08 23.70 -3.58
CA TRP A 498 -11.44 24.52 -2.56
C TRP A 498 -11.26 25.95 -3.04
#